data_AF-A0A418X8C3-F1
#
_entry.id   AF-A0A418X8C3-F1
#
_cell.length_a   1.000
_cell.length_b   1.000
_cell.length_c   1.000
_cell.angle_alpha   90.00
_cell.angle_beta   90.00
_cell.angle_gamma   90.00
#
_symmetry.space_group_name_H-M   'P 1'
#
loop_
_entity.id
_entity.type
_entity.pdbx_description
1 polymer ?
#
loop_
_entity_poly.entity_id
_entity_poly.type
_entity_poly.pdbx_seq_one_letter_code
_entity_poly.pdbx_strand_id
1 'polypeptide(L)'
;MSQKPTAEEFLSLSEAASRYHYMIRECLNVVFREVQQGKLTGAEITDLVERSVEAHEMAHEASLGVEGVCALKWLEKQAHFCVAKKAANFKDDDPGWPTKFESIIRYWNDSKYSSRSPYLSVSHEYLDFVSGVGGAAYGYMSGQSLREALNGANTLEEIKSRLLEVESLLAACMLSKSLSAHISDALQIERAVGILDSEAPLITPVSCRNDANLPARLMASELIWHYERKFGEPLIDAVFQLLGLFFENENQLEKRTLQRLAAQVNKQAERREEIYLEQGRIEEERLAAMVPARTQREAFARLENERFRAAYERMPSMKP
;
A
#
# COMPACT_ATOMS: atom_id res chain seq x y z
N MET A 1 -7.09 -32.72 -3.73
CA MET A 1 -7.04 -31.28 -4.12
C MET A 1 -7.15 -30.47 -2.85
N SER A 2 -6.25 -29.51 -2.59
CA SER A 2 -6.40 -28.62 -1.43
C SER A 2 -7.58 -27.69 -1.67
N GLN A 3 -8.49 -27.59 -0.69
CA GLN A 3 -9.63 -26.68 -0.73
C GLN A 3 -9.17 -25.24 -1.04
N LYS A 4 -9.94 -24.54 -1.89
CA LYS A 4 -9.71 -23.12 -2.19
C LYS A 4 -9.91 -22.29 -0.91
N PRO A 5 -9.01 -21.33 -0.59
CA PRO A 5 -9.15 -20.47 0.57
C PRO A 5 -10.43 -19.63 0.50
N THR A 6 -10.94 -19.27 1.65
CA THR A 6 -12.06 -18.37 1.87
C THR A 6 -11.69 -16.92 1.62
N ALA A 7 -12.69 -16.03 1.53
CA ALA A 7 -12.45 -14.60 1.41
C ALA A 7 -11.64 -14.05 2.61
N GLU A 8 -11.96 -14.46 3.84
CA GLU A 8 -11.26 -14.03 5.06
C GLU A 8 -9.79 -14.45 5.07
N GLU A 9 -9.47 -15.66 4.58
CA GLU A 9 -8.07 -16.10 4.45
C GLU A 9 -7.29 -15.22 3.45
N PHE A 10 -7.94 -14.79 2.36
CA PHE A 10 -7.34 -13.82 1.44
C PHE A 10 -7.29 -12.39 2.01
N LEU A 11 -8.24 -11.99 2.86
CA LEU A 11 -8.17 -10.73 3.61
C LEU A 11 -6.94 -10.72 4.52
N SER A 12 -6.72 -11.79 5.30
CA SER A 12 -5.54 -11.89 6.15
C SER A 12 -4.23 -11.84 5.34
N LEU A 13 -4.19 -12.45 4.16
CA LEU A 13 -3.04 -12.33 3.25
C LEU A 13 -2.89 -10.89 2.72
N SER A 14 -3.99 -10.21 2.39
CA SER A 14 -3.96 -8.84 1.86
C SER A 14 -3.38 -7.81 2.83
N GLU A 15 -3.55 -8.04 4.13
CA GLU A 15 -3.06 -7.17 5.19
C GLU A 15 -1.64 -7.53 5.65
N ALA A 16 -1.09 -8.66 5.20
CA ALA A 16 0.16 -9.19 5.72
C ALA A 16 1.35 -8.24 5.52
N ALA A 17 1.47 -7.60 4.35
CA ALA A 17 2.48 -6.58 4.09
C ALA A 17 2.43 -5.40 5.08
N SER A 18 1.22 -4.88 5.35
CA SER A 18 1.03 -3.76 6.27
C SER A 18 1.33 -4.16 7.71
N ARG A 19 0.89 -5.36 8.13
CA ARG A 19 1.22 -5.92 9.45
C ARG A 19 2.72 -6.14 9.59
N TYR A 20 3.36 -6.71 8.57
CA TYR A 20 4.80 -6.93 8.54
C TYR A 20 5.56 -5.61 8.71
N HIS A 21 5.19 -4.57 7.95
CA HIS A 21 5.84 -3.26 8.07
C HIS A 21 5.76 -2.69 9.49
N TYR A 22 4.60 -2.83 10.14
CA TYR A 22 4.44 -2.45 11.54
C TYR A 22 5.30 -3.32 12.48
N MET A 23 5.23 -4.64 12.33
CA MET A 23 5.92 -5.57 13.22
C MET A 23 7.44 -5.51 13.10
N ILE A 24 7.99 -5.50 11.89
CA ILE A 24 9.44 -5.43 11.68
C ILE A 24 10.02 -4.15 12.28
N ARG A 25 9.27 -3.04 12.22
CA ARG A 25 9.66 -1.79 12.85
C ARG A 25 9.77 -1.94 14.37
N GLU A 26 8.78 -2.54 15.01
CA GLU A 26 8.81 -2.75 16.46
C GLU A 26 9.91 -3.76 16.86
N CYS A 27 10.09 -4.85 16.11
CA CYS A 27 11.13 -5.84 16.38
C CYS A 27 12.54 -5.25 16.22
N LEU A 28 12.82 -4.54 15.13
CA LEU A 28 14.11 -3.88 14.93
C LEU A 28 14.34 -2.77 15.95
N ASN A 29 13.29 -2.07 16.40
CA ASN A 29 13.44 -1.11 17.50
C ASN A 29 13.95 -1.74 18.79
N VAL A 30 13.57 -2.98 19.09
CA VAL A 30 14.12 -3.72 20.23
C VAL A 30 15.58 -4.08 19.97
N VAL A 31 15.89 -4.63 18.80
CA VAL A 31 17.25 -5.04 18.41
C VAL A 31 18.23 -3.86 18.46
N PHE A 32 17.84 -2.70 17.94
CA PHE A 32 18.72 -1.53 17.84
C PHE A 32 18.75 -0.65 19.10
N ARG A 33 17.83 -0.83 20.07
CA ARG A 33 17.80 -0.06 21.32
C ARG A 33 19.04 -0.32 22.20
N GLU A 34 19.60 -1.51 22.10
CA GLU A 34 20.73 -1.97 22.90
C GLU A 34 22.09 -1.54 22.33
N VAL A 35 22.10 -0.96 21.12
CA VAL A 35 23.32 -0.62 20.39
C VAL A 35 23.93 0.69 20.92
N GLN A 36 25.08 0.60 21.57
CA GLN A 36 25.79 1.76 22.16
C GLN A 36 26.15 2.83 21.13
N GLN A 37 26.14 4.11 21.54
CA GLN A 37 26.58 5.24 20.71
C GLN A 37 28.09 5.13 20.42
N GLY A 38 28.47 4.95 19.16
CA GLY A 38 29.85 4.68 18.74
C GLY A 38 29.93 3.83 17.46
N LYS A 39 31.15 3.64 16.92
CA LYS A 39 31.39 2.72 15.80
C LYS A 39 31.35 1.28 16.32
N LEU A 40 30.57 0.44 15.65
CA LEU A 40 30.50 -0.99 15.86
C LEU A 40 31.73 -1.68 15.27
N THR A 41 32.22 -2.68 15.99
CA THR A 41 33.21 -3.65 15.54
C THR A 41 32.60 -4.65 14.56
N GLY A 42 33.44 -5.38 13.81
CA GLY A 42 32.95 -6.41 12.88
C GLY A 42 32.14 -7.52 13.55
N ALA A 43 32.47 -7.88 14.79
CA ALA A 43 31.73 -8.87 15.57
C ALA A 43 30.35 -8.36 15.98
N GLU A 44 30.27 -7.10 16.47
CA GLU A 44 29.00 -6.46 16.81
C GLU A 44 28.09 -6.26 15.59
N ILE A 45 28.67 -5.99 14.41
CA ILE A 45 27.91 -5.95 13.15
C ILE A 45 27.32 -7.32 12.82
N THR A 46 28.10 -8.39 12.99
CA THR A 46 27.65 -9.76 12.68
C THR A 46 26.52 -10.19 13.61
N ASP A 47 26.66 -9.97 14.92
CA ASP A 47 25.61 -10.22 15.92
C ASP A 47 24.33 -9.43 15.62
N LEU A 48 24.46 -8.15 15.27
CA LEU A 48 23.32 -7.31 14.93
C LEU A 48 22.61 -7.75 13.65
N VAL A 49 23.35 -8.29 12.67
CA VAL A 49 22.78 -8.89 11.45
C VAL A 49 21.97 -10.13 11.81
N GLU A 50 22.53 -11.06 12.58
CA GLU A 50 21.85 -12.29 13.01
C GLU A 50 20.55 -11.97 13.74
N ARG A 51 20.59 -11.09 14.73
CA ARG A 51 19.40 -10.64 15.47
C ARG A 51 18.37 -9.92 14.59
N SER A 52 18.81 -9.20 13.56
CA SER A 52 17.91 -8.54 12.61
C SER A 52 17.23 -9.54 11.66
N VAL A 53 17.94 -10.61 11.28
CA VAL A 53 17.37 -11.73 10.51
C VAL A 53 16.34 -12.49 11.33
N GLU A 54 16.63 -12.80 12.59
CA GLU A 54 15.65 -13.41 13.49
C GLU A 54 14.41 -12.53 13.67
N ALA A 55 14.60 -11.23 13.89
CA ALA A 55 13.50 -10.26 13.96
C ALA A 55 12.67 -10.22 12.66
N HIS A 56 13.31 -10.34 11.50
CA HIS A 56 12.64 -10.43 10.20
C HIS A 56 11.78 -11.68 10.07
N GLU A 57 12.33 -12.86 10.38
CA GLU A 57 11.61 -14.13 10.30
C GLU A 57 10.40 -14.13 11.24
N MET A 58 10.60 -13.67 12.48
CA MET A 58 9.50 -13.53 13.45
C MET A 58 8.41 -12.58 12.95
N ALA A 59 8.77 -11.41 12.40
CA ALA A 59 7.81 -10.46 11.87
C ALA A 59 7.09 -11.01 10.63
N HIS A 60 7.78 -11.74 9.76
CA HIS A 60 7.21 -12.36 8.58
C HIS A 60 6.14 -13.40 8.96
N GLU A 61 6.48 -14.36 9.82
CA GLU A 61 5.55 -15.40 10.24
C GLU A 61 4.32 -14.83 10.96
N ALA A 62 4.54 -13.89 11.88
CA ALA A 62 3.46 -13.27 12.63
C ALA A 62 2.54 -12.40 11.75
N SER A 63 3.10 -11.76 10.71
CA SER A 63 2.31 -10.90 9.81
C SER A 63 1.28 -11.66 8.97
N LEU A 64 1.63 -12.88 8.55
CA LEU A 64 0.74 -13.73 7.75
C LEU A 64 -0.39 -14.33 8.61
N GLY A 65 -0.08 -14.73 9.84
CA GLY A 65 -1.00 -15.50 10.69
C GLY A 65 -1.38 -16.84 10.07
N VAL A 66 -2.22 -17.63 10.77
CA VAL A 66 -2.60 -18.98 10.31
C VAL A 66 -3.37 -18.91 8.97
N GLU A 67 -4.30 -17.96 8.87
CA GLU A 67 -5.17 -17.77 7.71
C GLU A 67 -4.41 -17.29 6.47
N GLY A 68 -3.53 -16.29 6.62
CA GLY A 68 -2.70 -15.81 5.52
C GLY A 68 -1.69 -16.87 5.04
N VAL A 69 -1.13 -17.68 5.95
CA VAL A 69 -0.29 -18.83 5.59
C VAL A 69 -1.07 -19.86 4.78
N CYS A 70 -2.34 -20.11 5.12
CA CYS A 70 -3.20 -21.03 4.36
C CYS A 70 -3.39 -20.53 2.92
N ALA A 71 -3.77 -19.26 2.75
CA ALA A 71 -3.95 -18.64 1.44
C ALA A 71 -2.66 -18.64 0.61
N LEU A 72 -1.54 -18.25 1.22
CA LEU A 72 -0.23 -18.22 0.55
C LEU A 72 0.20 -19.62 0.08
N LYS A 73 0.14 -20.62 0.97
CA LYS A 73 0.48 -22.01 0.61
C LYS A 73 -0.43 -22.58 -0.45
N TRP A 74 -1.69 -22.16 -0.50
CA TRP A 74 -2.59 -22.55 -1.57
C TRP A 74 -2.18 -21.93 -2.90
N LEU A 75 -1.87 -20.63 -2.93
CA LEU A 75 -1.39 -19.93 -4.13
C LEU A 75 -0.12 -20.57 -4.67
N GLU A 76 0.87 -20.84 -3.82
CA GLU A 76 2.16 -21.42 -4.20
C GLU A 76 2.06 -22.82 -4.82
N LYS A 77 0.97 -23.54 -4.57
CA LYS A 77 0.69 -24.85 -5.19
C LYS A 77 0.06 -24.74 -6.57
N GLN A 78 -0.42 -23.56 -6.97
CA GLN A 78 -1.11 -23.38 -8.24
C GLN A 78 -0.13 -23.10 -9.38
N ALA A 79 -0.22 -23.86 -10.47
CA ALA A 79 0.67 -23.71 -11.62
C ALA A 79 0.59 -22.30 -12.24
N HIS A 80 -0.61 -21.73 -12.36
CA HIS A 80 -0.76 -20.37 -12.89
C HIS A 80 -0.11 -19.30 -12.01
N PHE A 81 -0.17 -19.46 -10.68
CA PHE A 81 0.52 -18.56 -9.75
C PHE A 81 2.04 -18.65 -9.92
N CYS A 82 2.60 -19.86 -10.06
CA CYS A 82 4.04 -20.03 -10.31
C CYS A 82 4.49 -19.32 -11.61
N VAL A 83 3.68 -19.35 -12.67
CA VAL A 83 3.98 -18.62 -13.91
C VAL A 83 3.93 -17.10 -13.68
N ALA A 84 2.93 -16.60 -12.97
CA ALA A 84 2.81 -15.18 -12.63
C ALA A 84 3.96 -14.68 -11.73
N LYS A 85 4.36 -15.49 -10.73
CA LYS A 85 5.52 -15.25 -9.86
C LYS A 85 6.82 -15.14 -10.66
N LYS A 86 7.04 -16.05 -11.62
CA LYS A 86 8.21 -16.02 -12.50
C LYS A 86 8.23 -14.80 -13.41
N ALA A 87 7.09 -14.40 -13.94
CA ALA A 87 6.97 -13.17 -14.73
C ALA A 87 7.32 -11.91 -13.91
N ALA A 88 7.01 -11.91 -12.61
CA ALA A 88 7.41 -10.87 -11.66
C ALA A 88 8.89 -10.96 -11.22
N ASN A 89 9.68 -11.86 -11.78
CA ASN A 89 11.10 -12.10 -11.44
C ASN A 89 11.37 -12.49 -9.98
N PHE A 90 10.37 -12.98 -9.24
CA PHE A 90 10.63 -13.57 -7.93
C PHE A 90 11.32 -14.93 -8.09
N LYS A 91 12.50 -15.05 -7.49
CA LYS A 91 13.26 -16.30 -7.43
C LYS A 91 12.70 -17.19 -6.30
N ASP A 92 12.89 -18.50 -6.44
CA ASP A 92 12.46 -19.46 -5.42
C ASP A 92 13.41 -19.49 -4.21
N ASP A 93 14.64 -19.07 -4.41
CA ASP A 93 15.58 -18.75 -3.33
C ASP A 93 15.60 -17.23 -3.17
N ASP A 94 15.17 -16.71 -2.01
CA ASP A 94 15.39 -15.31 -1.61
C ASP A 94 16.69 -15.25 -0.79
N PRO A 95 17.87 -15.11 -1.42
CA PRO A 95 19.14 -15.32 -0.76
C PRO A 95 19.69 -13.94 -0.47
N GLY A 96 19.27 -13.31 0.61
CA GLY A 96 19.76 -11.96 0.83
C GLY A 96 19.49 -11.29 2.15
N TRP A 97 18.60 -11.75 3.02
CA TRP A 97 18.33 -11.01 4.27
C TRP A 97 19.57 -10.77 5.13
N PRO A 98 20.47 -11.74 5.36
CA PRO A 98 21.75 -11.49 6.02
C PRO A 98 22.58 -10.42 5.32
N THR A 99 22.75 -10.50 3.99
CA THR A 99 23.53 -9.53 3.21
C THR A 99 22.88 -8.15 3.16
N LYS A 100 21.55 -8.09 3.09
CA LYS A 100 20.74 -6.86 3.07
C LYS A 100 20.85 -6.17 4.43
N PHE A 101 20.64 -6.89 5.53
CA PHE A 101 20.85 -6.33 6.86
C PHE A 101 22.31 -5.93 7.08
N GLU A 102 23.28 -6.71 6.63
CA GLU A 102 24.69 -6.36 6.73
C GLU A 102 25.00 -5.06 6.00
N SER A 103 24.55 -4.92 4.75
CA SER A 103 24.75 -3.69 3.97
C SER A 103 24.10 -2.46 4.63
N ILE A 104 22.88 -2.60 5.14
CA ILE A 104 22.18 -1.55 5.88
C ILE A 104 22.97 -1.19 7.13
N ILE A 105 23.31 -2.18 7.97
CA ILE A 105 24.03 -1.97 9.24
C ILE A 105 25.41 -1.34 9.02
N ARG A 106 26.13 -1.74 7.97
CA ARG A 106 27.44 -1.15 7.62
C ARG A 106 27.29 0.30 7.15
N TYR A 107 26.36 0.58 6.23
CA TYR A 107 26.05 1.95 5.81
C TYR A 107 25.73 2.83 7.02
N TRP A 108 24.92 2.30 7.93
CA TRP A 108 24.55 2.91 9.18
C TRP A 108 25.74 3.23 10.09
N ASN A 109 26.61 2.24 10.30
CA ASN A 109 27.80 2.36 11.14
C ASN A 109 28.81 3.40 10.61
N ASP A 110 28.86 3.57 9.28
CA ASP A 110 29.75 4.53 8.63
C ASP A 110 29.12 5.93 8.48
N SER A 111 27.80 6.04 8.62
CA SER A 111 27.07 7.31 8.48
C SER A 111 27.23 8.22 9.72
N LYS A 112 27.36 9.53 9.49
CA LYS A 112 27.48 10.56 10.56
C LYS A 112 26.14 11.03 11.12
N TYR A 113 25.02 10.45 10.66
CA TYR A 113 23.69 10.90 11.05
C TYR A 113 23.34 10.39 12.45
N SER A 114 22.90 11.30 13.31
CA SER A 114 22.61 11.04 14.73
C SER A 114 21.29 10.30 14.97
N SER A 115 20.36 10.36 14.02
CA SER A 115 19.08 9.66 14.12
C SER A 115 19.25 8.22 13.68
N ARG A 116 19.63 7.38 14.64
CA ARG A 116 19.78 5.95 14.45
C ARG A 116 18.43 5.21 14.32
N SER A 117 17.57 5.57 13.38
CA SER A 117 16.48 4.69 12.98
C SER A 117 16.69 3.80 11.73
N PRO A 118 16.70 2.46 11.85
CA PRO A 118 16.69 1.52 10.72
C PRO A 118 15.41 1.58 9.87
N TYR A 119 14.57 2.61 10.03
CA TYR A 119 13.25 2.80 9.43
C TYR A 119 13.24 2.99 7.90
N LEU A 120 14.39 3.00 7.24
CA LEU A 120 14.46 3.06 5.79
C LEU A 120 14.39 1.64 5.21
N SER A 121 13.14 1.26 4.89
CA SER A 121 12.78 0.34 3.81
C SER A 121 13.25 -1.11 3.90
N VAL A 122 13.05 -1.77 5.05
CA VAL A 122 12.93 -3.24 5.06
C VAL A 122 11.57 -3.63 4.46
N SER A 123 11.37 -3.41 3.16
CA SER A 123 10.24 -3.94 2.42
C SER A 123 10.50 -5.41 2.10
N HIS A 124 9.48 -6.24 2.32
CA HIS A 124 9.50 -7.62 1.91
C HIS A 124 8.78 -7.71 0.56
N GLU A 125 9.53 -7.55 -0.53
CA GLU A 125 8.97 -7.42 -1.87
C GLU A 125 8.04 -8.58 -2.22
N TYR A 126 8.39 -9.81 -1.88
CA TYR A 126 7.49 -10.95 -2.10
C TYR A 126 6.20 -10.84 -1.28
N LEU A 127 6.28 -10.50 0.02
CA LEU A 127 5.11 -10.35 0.86
C LEU A 127 4.17 -9.24 0.35
N ASP A 128 4.73 -8.11 -0.05
CA ASP A 128 3.99 -7.00 -0.68
C ASP A 128 3.28 -7.46 -1.96
N PHE A 129 3.93 -8.34 -2.74
CA PHE A 129 3.34 -8.89 -3.97
C PHE A 129 2.15 -9.80 -3.68
N VAL A 130 2.35 -10.79 -2.81
CA VAL A 130 1.28 -11.75 -2.48
C VAL A 130 0.15 -11.08 -1.70
N SER A 131 0.42 -10.02 -0.96
CA SER A 131 -0.61 -9.20 -0.31
C SER A 131 -1.49 -8.48 -1.35
N GLY A 132 -0.90 -7.94 -2.41
CA GLY A 132 -1.69 -7.34 -3.51
C GLY A 132 -2.56 -8.35 -4.25
N VAL A 133 -2.02 -9.55 -4.50
CA VAL A 133 -2.81 -10.67 -5.06
C VAL A 133 -3.93 -11.08 -4.10
N GLY A 134 -3.65 -11.15 -2.80
CA GLY A 134 -4.62 -11.42 -1.74
C GLY A 134 -5.75 -10.39 -1.71
N GLY A 135 -5.43 -9.10 -1.84
CA GLY A 135 -6.41 -8.02 -1.90
C GLY A 135 -7.36 -8.18 -3.08
N ALA A 136 -6.82 -8.44 -4.28
CA ALA A 136 -7.64 -8.67 -5.48
C ALA A 136 -8.53 -9.91 -5.36
N ALA A 137 -8.01 -10.99 -4.77
CA ALA A 137 -8.78 -12.20 -4.51
C ALA A 137 -9.89 -11.96 -3.48
N TYR A 138 -9.60 -11.28 -2.37
CA TYR A 138 -10.57 -10.92 -1.36
C TYR A 138 -11.67 -10.02 -1.91
N GLY A 139 -11.32 -8.96 -2.64
CA GLY A 139 -12.27 -8.04 -3.26
C GLY A 139 -13.24 -8.73 -4.22
N TYR A 140 -12.73 -9.68 -5.01
CA TYR A 140 -13.53 -10.54 -5.88
C TYR A 140 -14.44 -11.49 -5.09
N MET A 141 -13.87 -12.26 -4.16
CA MET A 141 -14.59 -13.35 -3.46
C MET A 141 -15.63 -12.84 -2.46
N SER A 142 -15.35 -11.71 -1.79
CA SER A 142 -16.29 -11.06 -0.86
C SER A 142 -17.37 -10.24 -1.58
N GLY A 143 -17.18 -9.98 -2.88
CA GLY A 143 -18.00 -9.05 -3.67
C GLY A 143 -17.81 -7.59 -3.27
N GLN A 144 -16.79 -7.26 -2.46
CA GLN A 144 -16.51 -5.89 -2.04
C GLN A 144 -16.24 -4.97 -3.23
N SER A 145 -15.34 -5.35 -4.14
CA SER A 145 -15.02 -4.50 -5.30
C SER A 145 -16.26 -4.24 -6.18
N LEU A 146 -17.16 -5.22 -6.30
CA LEU A 146 -18.42 -5.05 -7.02
C LEU A 146 -19.39 -4.09 -6.32
N ARG A 147 -19.53 -4.20 -4.99
CA ARG A 147 -20.38 -3.28 -4.21
C ARG A 147 -19.84 -1.86 -4.27
N GLU A 148 -18.54 -1.68 -4.11
CA GLU A 148 -17.86 -0.39 -4.25
C GLU A 148 -18.07 0.18 -5.65
N ALA A 149 -18.01 -0.66 -6.69
CA ALA A 149 -18.20 -0.20 -8.05
C ALA A 149 -19.63 0.26 -8.38
N LEU A 150 -20.64 -0.40 -7.80
CA LEU A 150 -22.05 -0.09 -8.07
C LEU A 150 -22.60 1.00 -7.16
N ASN A 151 -22.20 1.00 -5.89
CA ASN A 151 -22.81 1.84 -4.85
C ASN A 151 -21.85 2.89 -4.29
N GLY A 152 -20.55 2.84 -4.61
CA GLY A 152 -19.53 3.70 -4.00
C GLY A 152 -19.86 5.18 -4.08
N ALA A 153 -20.27 5.68 -5.25
CA ALA A 153 -20.65 7.08 -5.41
C ALA A 153 -21.81 7.49 -4.47
N ASN A 154 -22.86 6.66 -4.37
CA ASN A 154 -23.98 6.92 -3.48
C ASN A 154 -23.57 6.86 -2.01
N THR A 155 -22.72 5.90 -1.65
CA THR A 155 -22.19 5.76 -0.28
C THR A 155 -21.31 6.95 0.09
N LEU A 156 -20.49 7.46 -0.82
CA LEU A 156 -19.65 8.64 -0.60
C LEU A 156 -20.49 9.91 -0.41
N GLU A 157 -21.53 10.10 -1.23
CA GLU A 157 -22.49 11.19 -1.05
C GLU A 157 -23.26 11.07 0.28
N GLU A 158 -23.63 9.85 0.68
CA GLU A 158 -24.27 9.63 1.98
C GLU A 158 -23.31 9.96 3.13
N ILE A 159 -22.06 9.50 3.09
CA ILE A 159 -21.04 9.84 4.10
C ILE A 159 -20.84 11.35 4.18
N LYS A 160 -20.72 12.03 3.05
CA LYS A 160 -20.62 13.49 2.99
C LYS A 160 -21.84 14.15 3.64
N SER A 161 -23.04 13.71 3.28
CA SER A 161 -24.28 14.22 3.88
C SER A 161 -24.31 14.02 5.39
N ARG A 162 -23.83 12.88 5.90
CA ARG A 162 -23.76 12.60 7.34
C ARG A 162 -22.71 13.46 8.05
N LEU A 163 -21.56 13.70 7.43
CA LEU A 163 -20.53 14.59 7.97
C LEU A 163 -21.04 16.03 8.09
N LEU A 164 -21.75 16.53 7.07
CA LEU A 164 -22.38 17.84 7.08
C LEU A 164 -23.55 17.93 8.08
N GLU A 165 -24.31 16.84 8.26
CA GLU A 165 -25.35 16.75 9.30
C GLU A 165 -24.73 16.87 10.70
N VAL A 166 -23.62 16.17 10.96
CA VAL A 166 -22.88 16.28 12.23
C VAL A 166 -22.37 17.71 12.43
N GLU A 167 -21.80 18.35 11.40
CA GLU A 167 -21.35 19.73 11.47
C GLU A 167 -22.49 20.70 11.82
N SER A 168 -23.65 20.54 11.15
CA SER A 168 -24.85 21.31 11.44
C SER A 168 -25.34 21.12 12.87
N LEU A 169 -25.33 19.88 13.38
CA LEU A 169 -25.69 19.57 14.76
C LEU A 169 -24.68 20.19 15.74
N LEU A 170 -23.38 20.13 15.48
CA LEU A 170 -22.37 20.77 16.34
C LEU A 170 -22.52 22.29 16.40
N ALA A 171 -22.98 22.91 15.31
CA ALA A 171 -23.28 24.34 15.25
C ALA A 171 -24.61 24.71 15.94
N ALA A 172 -25.61 23.82 15.90
CA ALA A 172 -26.93 24.04 16.48
C ALA A 172 -27.03 23.62 17.95
N CYS A 173 -26.26 22.63 18.40
CA CYS A 173 -26.26 22.16 19.77
C CYS A 173 -25.63 23.20 20.71
N MET A 174 -26.21 23.34 21.91
CA MET A 174 -25.62 24.13 23.01
C MET A 174 -24.42 23.42 23.67
N LEU A 175 -23.56 22.79 22.87
CA LEU A 175 -22.28 22.32 23.36
C LEU A 175 -21.37 23.52 23.60
N SER A 176 -20.45 23.40 24.55
CA SER A 176 -19.42 24.42 24.71
C SER A 176 -18.59 24.50 23.42
N LYS A 177 -18.17 25.71 23.03
CA LYS A 177 -17.33 25.93 21.84
C LYS A 177 -16.08 25.04 21.82
N SER A 178 -15.51 24.75 22.99
CA SER A 178 -14.37 23.85 23.13
C SER A 178 -14.68 22.40 22.79
N LEU A 179 -15.87 21.91 23.16
CA LEU A 179 -16.28 20.53 22.89
C LEU A 179 -16.70 20.35 21.42
N SER A 180 -17.42 21.31 20.85
CA SER A 180 -17.73 21.29 19.40
C SER A 180 -16.45 21.32 18.55
N ALA A 181 -15.48 22.17 18.91
CA ALA A 181 -14.18 22.21 18.23
C ALA A 181 -13.42 20.89 18.37
N HIS A 182 -13.39 20.29 19.57
CA HIS A 182 -12.70 19.02 19.80
C HIS A 182 -13.33 17.86 19.01
N ILE A 183 -14.66 17.78 18.92
CA ILE A 183 -15.35 16.76 18.13
C ILE A 183 -15.10 16.97 16.63
N SER A 184 -15.17 18.21 16.15
CA SER A 184 -14.88 18.55 14.76
C SER A 184 -13.44 18.19 14.36
N ASP A 185 -12.47 18.49 15.22
CA ASP A 185 -11.06 18.16 15.01
C ASP A 185 -10.80 16.65 15.09
N ALA A 186 -11.43 15.94 16.03
CA ALA A 186 -11.29 14.50 16.16
C ALA A 186 -11.85 13.75 14.94
N LEU A 187 -12.98 14.22 14.41
CA LEU A 187 -13.60 13.68 13.21
C LEU A 187 -12.98 14.20 11.91
N GLN A 188 -12.14 15.24 11.99
CA GLN A 188 -11.53 15.92 10.85
C GLN A 188 -12.55 16.29 9.76
N ILE A 189 -13.72 16.79 10.15
CA ILE A 189 -14.90 16.93 9.25
C ILE A 189 -14.56 17.76 8.01
N GLU A 190 -13.97 18.95 8.17
CA GLU A 190 -13.60 19.83 7.06
C GLU A 190 -12.63 19.15 6.08
N ARG A 191 -11.66 18.38 6.60
CA ARG A 191 -10.71 17.63 5.79
C ARG A 191 -11.39 16.46 5.06
N ALA A 192 -12.25 15.72 5.76
CA ALA A 192 -12.98 14.58 5.20
C ALA A 192 -13.94 15.02 4.09
N VAL A 193 -14.71 16.09 4.32
CA VAL A 193 -15.56 16.70 3.30
C VAL A 193 -14.72 17.24 2.14
N GLY A 194 -13.61 17.92 2.42
CA GLY A 194 -12.69 18.38 1.37
C GLY A 194 -12.12 17.24 0.51
N ILE A 195 -11.86 16.07 1.08
CA ILE A 195 -11.45 14.88 0.32
C ILE A 195 -12.60 14.36 -0.55
N LEU A 196 -13.82 14.30 0.00
CA LEU A 196 -15.02 13.83 -0.72
C LEU A 196 -15.46 14.81 -1.83
N ASP A 197 -15.23 16.10 -1.63
CA ASP A 197 -15.49 17.17 -2.61
C ASP A 197 -14.39 17.31 -3.65
N SER A 198 -13.19 16.85 -3.33
CA SER A 198 -12.10 16.89 -4.28
C SER A 198 -12.36 15.92 -5.43
N GLU A 199 -11.90 16.30 -6.63
CA GLU A 199 -11.75 15.34 -7.74
C GLU A 199 -10.68 14.28 -7.44
N ALA A 200 -10.10 14.26 -6.23
CA ALA A 200 -9.16 13.24 -5.83
C ALA A 200 -9.78 11.88 -6.12
N PRO A 201 -9.00 10.99 -6.73
CA PRO A 201 -9.51 9.75 -7.27
C PRO A 201 -9.84 8.81 -6.12
N LEU A 202 -11.04 8.93 -5.59
CA LEU A 202 -11.76 7.79 -5.05
C LEU A 202 -11.63 6.71 -6.10
N ILE A 203 -11.15 5.52 -5.69
CA ILE A 203 -10.76 4.43 -6.59
C ILE A 203 -11.97 4.07 -7.45
N THR A 204 -12.10 4.76 -8.58
CA THR A 204 -13.26 4.65 -9.44
C THR A 204 -13.07 3.40 -10.26
N PRO A 205 -14.09 2.56 -10.40
CA PRO A 205 -14.02 1.40 -11.25
C PRO A 205 -13.55 1.80 -12.63
N VAL A 206 -12.49 1.14 -13.12
CA VAL A 206 -11.94 1.35 -14.46
C VAL A 206 -12.98 1.04 -15.54
N SER A 207 -14.01 0.25 -15.20
CA SER A 207 -15.10 -0.13 -16.08
C SER A 207 -16.45 0.38 -15.58
N CYS A 208 -17.09 1.27 -16.35
CA CYS A 208 -18.48 1.70 -16.14
C CYS A 208 -19.53 0.70 -16.70
N ARG A 209 -19.10 -0.36 -17.40
CA ARG A 209 -20.02 -1.35 -17.97
C ARG A 209 -20.52 -2.28 -16.87
N ASN A 210 -21.81 -2.21 -16.57
CA ASN A 210 -22.48 -3.13 -15.65
C ASN A 210 -22.97 -4.37 -16.42
N ASP A 211 -22.14 -5.41 -16.47
CA ASP A 211 -22.46 -6.70 -17.10
C ASP A 211 -21.93 -7.86 -16.26
N ALA A 212 -22.21 -9.10 -16.68
CA ALA A 212 -21.77 -10.31 -15.98
C ALA A 212 -20.24 -10.42 -15.80
N ASN A 213 -19.44 -9.71 -16.60
CA ASN A 213 -17.99 -9.73 -16.55
C ASN A 213 -17.41 -8.59 -15.70
N LEU A 214 -18.24 -7.73 -15.10
CA LEU A 214 -17.79 -6.64 -14.24
C LEU A 214 -16.89 -7.15 -13.10
N PRO A 215 -17.23 -8.21 -12.34
CA PRO A 215 -16.36 -8.71 -11.26
C PRO A 215 -14.96 -9.12 -11.75
N ALA A 216 -14.88 -9.77 -12.91
CA ALA A 216 -13.61 -10.15 -13.51
C ALA A 216 -12.79 -8.93 -13.94
N ARG A 217 -13.44 -7.90 -14.50
CA ARG A 217 -12.76 -6.66 -14.87
C ARG A 217 -12.25 -5.90 -13.65
N LEU A 218 -12.99 -5.87 -12.55
CA LEU A 218 -12.56 -5.23 -11.31
C LEU A 218 -11.33 -5.92 -10.72
N MET A 219 -11.38 -7.24 -10.59
CA MET A 219 -10.22 -8.02 -10.14
C MET A 219 -9.00 -7.82 -11.05
N ALA A 220 -9.21 -7.84 -12.38
CA ALA A 220 -8.15 -7.58 -13.34
C ALA A 220 -7.55 -6.18 -13.19
N SER A 221 -8.38 -5.16 -12.99
CA SER A 221 -7.93 -3.79 -12.76
C SER A 221 -7.12 -3.65 -11.47
N GLU A 222 -7.52 -4.30 -10.39
CA GLU A 222 -6.76 -4.30 -9.13
C GLU A 222 -5.40 -4.99 -9.30
N LEU A 223 -5.35 -6.13 -9.99
CA LEU A 223 -4.09 -6.81 -10.30
C LEU A 223 -3.20 -5.96 -11.20
N ILE A 224 -3.73 -5.40 -12.29
CA ILE A 224 -2.99 -4.51 -13.19
C ILE A 224 -2.38 -3.34 -12.43
N TRP A 225 -3.18 -2.66 -11.60
CA TRP A 225 -2.71 -1.54 -10.79
C TRP A 225 -1.63 -1.97 -9.80
N HIS A 226 -1.80 -3.14 -9.18
CA HIS A 226 -0.79 -3.71 -8.30
C HIS A 226 0.55 -3.96 -9.01
N TYR A 227 0.50 -4.56 -10.21
CA TYR A 227 1.68 -4.82 -11.03
C TYR A 227 2.35 -3.51 -11.50
N GLU A 228 1.58 -2.53 -12.00
CA GLU A 228 2.09 -1.24 -12.43
C GLU A 228 2.79 -0.50 -11.28
N ARG A 229 2.17 -0.44 -10.10
CA ARG A 229 2.77 0.22 -8.93
C ARG A 229 4.07 -0.43 -8.47
N LYS A 230 4.19 -1.75 -8.66
CA LYS A 230 5.29 -2.52 -8.09
C LYS A 230 6.46 -2.69 -9.05
N PHE A 231 6.17 -2.88 -10.34
CA PHE A 231 7.18 -3.20 -11.35
C PHE A 231 7.30 -2.13 -12.44
N GLY A 232 6.45 -1.09 -12.42
CA GLY A 232 6.41 -0.07 -13.46
C GLY A 232 5.71 -0.53 -14.74
N GLU A 233 5.14 -1.73 -14.75
CA GLU A 233 4.44 -2.30 -15.90
C GLU A 233 3.30 -3.24 -15.46
N PRO A 234 2.21 -3.37 -16.25
CA PRO A 234 1.02 -4.13 -15.86
C PRO A 234 1.18 -5.65 -15.90
N LEU A 235 2.26 -6.18 -16.47
CA LEU A 235 2.53 -7.61 -16.66
C LEU A 235 1.29 -8.42 -17.07
N ILE A 236 0.69 -8.07 -18.22
CA ILE A 236 -0.59 -8.63 -18.70
C ILE A 236 -0.64 -10.17 -18.69
N ASP A 237 0.46 -10.82 -19.08
CA ASP A 237 0.52 -12.28 -19.08
C ASP A 237 0.44 -12.84 -17.65
N ALA A 238 1.09 -12.20 -16.68
CA ALA A 238 1.01 -12.58 -15.28
C ALA A 238 -0.41 -12.38 -14.72
N VAL A 239 -1.02 -11.23 -15.01
CA VAL A 239 -2.42 -10.94 -14.65
C VAL A 239 -3.36 -11.98 -15.25
N PHE A 240 -3.18 -12.33 -16.53
CA PHE A 240 -3.98 -13.34 -17.20
C PHE A 240 -3.88 -14.72 -16.52
N GLN A 241 -2.67 -15.13 -16.11
CA GLN A 241 -2.48 -16.37 -15.35
C GLN A 241 -3.19 -16.31 -14.00
N LEU A 242 -3.05 -15.21 -13.25
CA LEU A 242 -3.70 -15.05 -11.95
C LEU A 242 -5.22 -15.10 -12.06
N LEU A 243 -5.83 -14.45 -13.05
CA LEU A 243 -7.27 -14.54 -13.28
C LEU A 243 -7.69 -16.00 -13.55
N GLY A 244 -6.89 -16.76 -14.30
CA GLY A 244 -7.12 -18.19 -14.54
C GLY A 244 -7.25 -19.04 -13.28
N LEU A 245 -6.72 -18.60 -12.13
CA LEU A 245 -6.88 -19.27 -10.83
C LEU A 245 -8.29 -19.16 -10.25
N PHE A 246 -8.96 -18.04 -10.54
CA PHE A 246 -10.21 -17.68 -9.88
C PHE A 246 -11.44 -17.92 -10.76
N PHE A 247 -11.27 -17.95 -12.09
CA PHE A 247 -12.33 -18.17 -13.07
C PHE A 247 -12.21 -19.57 -13.71
N GLU A 248 -12.94 -20.54 -13.17
CA GLU A 248 -12.87 -21.96 -13.59
C GLU A 248 -13.56 -22.24 -14.95
N ASN A 249 -14.51 -21.42 -15.41
CA ASN A 249 -15.29 -21.67 -16.63
C ASN A 249 -15.42 -20.43 -17.53
N GLU A 250 -14.88 -20.55 -18.75
CA GLU A 250 -15.21 -19.88 -20.04
C GLU A 250 -15.29 -18.35 -20.17
N ASN A 251 -15.44 -17.55 -19.12
CA ASN A 251 -15.44 -16.09 -19.19
C ASN A 251 -14.09 -15.51 -18.75
N GLN A 252 -13.00 -16.05 -19.32
CA GLN A 252 -11.70 -15.40 -19.18
C GLN A 252 -11.74 -14.11 -20.00
N LEU A 253 -11.42 -12.99 -19.35
CA LEU A 253 -11.17 -11.75 -20.07
C LEU A 253 -10.09 -12.03 -21.11
N GLU A 254 -10.42 -11.79 -22.38
CA GLU A 254 -9.42 -11.89 -23.44
C GLU A 254 -8.20 -11.02 -23.09
N LYS A 255 -7.00 -11.47 -23.44
CA LYS A 255 -5.78 -10.66 -23.25
C LYS A 255 -5.91 -9.26 -23.83
N ARG A 256 -6.61 -9.11 -24.96
CA ARG A 256 -6.91 -7.81 -25.57
C ARG A 256 -7.77 -6.91 -24.67
N THR A 257 -8.67 -7.50 -23.90
CA THR A 257 -9.47 -6.78 -22.89
C THR A 257 -8.59 -6.32 -21.73
N LEU A 258 -7.67 -7.16 -21.26
CA LEU A 258 -6.69 -6.79 -20.24
C LEU A 258 -5.78 -5.63 -20.71
N GLN A 259 -5.32 -5.66 -21.96
CA GLN A 259 -4.54 -4.56 -22.55
C GLN A 259 -5.32 -3.24 -22.57
N ARG A 260 -6.61 -3.28 -22.93
CA ARG A 260 -7.49 -2.09 -22.88
C ARG A 260 -7.68 -1.60 -21.45
N LEU A 261 -7.89 -2.52 -20.50
CA LEU A 261 -8.02 -2.17 -19.09
C LEU A 261 -6.73 -1.53 -18.57
N ALA A 262 -5.54 -2.04 -18.93
CA ALA A 262 -4.28 -1.42 -18.54
C ALA A 262 -4.11 -0.01 -19.10
N ALA A 263 -4.49 0.23 -20.36
CA ALA A 263 -4.51 1.60 -20.90
C ALA A 263 -5.47 2.52 -20.10
N GLN A 264 -6.60 2.00 -19.62
CA GLN A 264 -7.53 2.76 -18.79
C GLN A 264 -7.01 2.99 -17.37
N VAL A 265 -6.37 1.99 -16.75
CA VAL A 265 -5.73 2.12 -15.42
C VAL A 265 -4.63 3.17 -15.49
N ASN A 266 -3.74 3.11 -16.47
CA ASN A 266 -2.68 4.11 -16.67
C ASN A 266 -3.24 5.52 -16.84
N LYS A 267 -4.24 5.68 -17.72
CA LYS A 267 -4.88 6.98 -17.93
C LYS A 267 -5.55 7.52 -16.65
N GLN A 268 -6.12 6.63 -15.84
CA GLN A 268 -6.62 7.03 -14.52
C GLN A 268 -5.46 7.43 -13.62
N ALA A 269 -4.38 6.65 -13.55
CA ALA A 269 -3.19 6.91 -12.73
C ALA A 269 -2.54 8.26 -13.06
N GLU A 270 -2.37 8.58 -14.36
CA GLU A 270 -1.88 9.87 -14.84
C GLU A 270 -2.77 11.02 -14.33
N ARG A 271 -4.09 10.89 -14.48
CA ARG A 271 -5.04 11.88 -13.93
C ARG A 271 -4.93 12.01 -12.42
N ARG A 272 -4.72 10.90 -11.69
CA ARG A 272 -4.50 10.93 -10.24
C ARG A 272 -3.30 11.79 -9.91
N GLU A 273 -2.20 11.57 -10.61
CA GLU A 273 -0.94 12.29 -10.40
C GLU A 273 -1.08 13.77 -10.73
N GLU A 274 -1.74 14.13 -11.83
CA GLU A 274 -2.06 15.52 -12.19
C GLU A 274 -2.84 16.22 -11.08
N ILE A 275 -3.87 15.57 -10.53
CA ILE A 275 -4.70 16.10 -9.44
C ILE A 275 -3.87 16.27 -8.16
N TYR A 276 -3.04 15.28 -7.80
CA TYR A 276 -2.18 15.40 -6.61
C TYR A 276 -1.16 16.52 -6.74
N LEU A 277 -0.58 16.72 -7.92
CA LEU A 277 0.37 17.80 -8.17
C LEU A 277 -0.32 19.17 -8.08
N GLU A 278 -1.52 19.29 -8.64
CA GLU A 278 -2.30 20.53 -8.57
C GLU A 278 -2.75 20.84 -7.13
N GLN A 279 -3.21 19.84 -6.37
CA GLN A 279 -3.52 20.00 -4.94
C GLN A 279 -2.29 20.40 -4.13
N GLY A 280 -1.13 19.79 -4.41
CA GLY A 280 0.13 20.17 -3.79
C GLY A 280 0.52 21.62 -4.09
N ARG A 281 0.30 22.09 -5.32
CA ARG A 281 0.53 23.48 -5.72
C ARG A 281 -0.41 24.45 -4.98
N ILE A 282 -1.69 24.12 -4.88
CA ILE A 282 -2.69 24.92 -4.16
C ILE A 282 -2.33 25.03 -2.67
N GLU A 283 -1.90 23.94 -2.04
CA GLU A 283 -1.53 23.95 -0.62
C GLU A 283 -0.20 24.70 -0.39
N GLU A 284 0.76 24.60 -1.31
CA GLU A 284 1.98 25.41 -1.29
C GLU A 284 1.68 26.92 -1.41
N GLU A 285 0.77 27.30 -2.31
CA GLU A 285 0.32 28.69 -2.47
C GLU A 285 -0.43 29.20 -1.23
N ARG A 286 -1.27 28.37 -0.63
CA ARG A 286 -1.98 28.67 0.63
C ARG A 286 -0.99 28.86 1.79
N LEU A 287 -0.03 27.96 1.96
CA LEU A 287 1.00 28.06 3.00
C LEU A 287 1.92 29.27 2.77
N ALA A 288 2.27 29.56 1.52
CA ALA A 288 3.04 30.75 1.16
C ALA A 288 2.29 32.06 1.50
N ALA A 289 0.97 32.07 1.34
CA ALA A 289 0.11 33.21 1.67
C ALA A 289 -0.14 33.38 3.18
N MET A 290 -0.07 32.31 3.98
CA MET A 290 -0.39 32.33 5.42
C MET A 290 0.82 32.56 6.35
N VAL A 291 2.06 32.54 5.86
CA VAL A 291 3.27 32.47 6.71
C VAL A 291 4.26 33.62 6.41
N PRO A 292 4.70 34.42 7.42
CA PRO A 292 5.77 35.40 7.22
C PRO A 292 7.08 34.72 6.78
N ALA A 293 7.86 35.38 5.92
CA ALA A 293 9.02 34.82 5.19
C ALA A 293 10.08 34.04 6.02
N ARG A 294 10.09 34.16 7.34
CA ARG A 294 11.05 33.48 8.23
C ARG A 294 10.67 32.03 8.54
N THR A 295 9.38 31.68 8.52
CA THR A 295 8.85 30.32 8.79
C THR A 295 8.61 29.51 7.51
N GLN A 296 8.65 30.16 6.34
CA GLN A 296 8.56 29.50 5.04
C GLN A 296 9.71 28.51 4.81
N ARG A 297 10.95 28.81 5.27
CA ARG A 297 12.09 27.88 5.14
C ARG A 297 11.91 26.55 5.88
N GLU A 298 11.26 26.57 7.05
CA GLU A 298 11.01 25.35 7.83
C GLU A 298 9.84 24.54 7.25
N ALA A 299 8.80 25.20 6.73
CA ALA A 299 7.70 24.56 6.02
C ALA A 299 8.15 23.96 4.68
N PHE A 300 8.97 24.68 3.90
CA PHE A 300 9.56 24.17 2.67
C PHE A 300 10.51 23.00 2.94
N ALA A 301 11.31 23.02 4.00
CA ALA A 301 12.17 21.89 4.38
C ALA A 301 11.39 20.63 4.81
N ARG A 302 10.17 20.79 5.36
CA ARG A 302 9.26 19.67 5.65
C ARG A 302 8.60 19.13 4.39
N LEU A 303 8.12 20.00 3.51
CA LEU A 303 7.55 19.63 2.21
C LEU A 303 8.58 18.98 1.28
N GLU A 304 9.83 19.47 1.26
CA GLU A 304 10.93 18.82 0.54
C GLU A 304 11.25 17.44 1.13
N ASN A 305 11.18 17.27 2.46
CA ASN A 305 11.33 15.97 3.09
C ASN A 305 10.20 15.01 2.71
N GLU A 306 8.96 15.47 2.70
CA GLU A 306 7.79 14.67 2.31
C GLU A 306 7.80 14.33 0.82
N ARG A 307 8.18 15.28 -0.04
CA ARG A 307 8.38 15.05 -1.49
C ARG A 307 9.54 14.09 -1.75
N PHE A 308 10.64 14.23 -1.02
CA PHE A 308 11.76 13.29 -1.10
C PHE A 308 11.33 11.89 -0.65
N ARG A 309 10.53 11.78 0.41
CA ARG A 309 9.97 10.50 0.89
C ARG A 309 9.03 9.87 -0.14
N ALA A 310 8.12 10.66 -0.71
CA ALA A 310 7.18 10.19 -1.73
C ALA A 310 7.88 9.84 -3.06
N ALA A 311 8.91 10.59 -3.46
CA ALA A 311 9.72 10.29 -4.64
C ALA A 311 10.60 9.04 -4.43
N TYR A 312 11.13 8.86 -3.22
CA TYR A 312 11.93 7.70 -2.85
C TYR A 312 11.09 6.42 -2.74
N GLU A 313 9.87 6.50 -2.21
CA GLU A 313 8.88 5.40 -2.21
C GLU A 313 8.41 5.02 -3.63
N ARG A 314 8.60 5.90 -4.62
CA ARG A 314 8.27 5.69 -6.04
C ARG A 314 9.48 5.30 -6.90
N MET A 315 10.70 5.28 -6.37
CA MET A 315 11.85 4.82 -7.15
C MET A 315 11.74 3.29 -7.34
N PRO A 316 11.66 2.79 -8.59
CA PRO A 316 11.89 1.37 -8.83
C PRO A 316 13.28 1.02 -8.29
N SER A 317 13.41 -0.13 -7.63
CA SER A 317 14.71 -0.65 -7.22
C SER A 317 15.64 -0.59 -8.44
N MET A 318 16.60 0.33 -8.40
CA MET A 318 17.61 0.41 -9.45
C MET A 318 18.33 -0.93 -9.42
N LYS A 319 18.04 -1.78 -10.41
CA LYS A 319 18.84 -2.97 -10.66
C LYS A 319 20.28 -2.50 -10.92
N PRO A 320 21.30 -3.20 -10.39
CA PRO A 320 22.67 -3.00 -10.82
C PRO A 320 22.85 -3.27 -12.32
#